data_AF-A0AAD0CAN1-F1
#
_entry.id   AF-A0AAD0CAN1-F1
#
_cell.length_a   1.000
_cell.length_b   1.000
_cell.length_c   1.000
_cell.angle_alpha   90.00
_cell.angle_beta   90.00
_cell.angle_gamma   90.00
#
_symmetry.space_group_name_H-M   'P 1'
#
loop_
_entity.id
_entity.type
_entity.pdbx_description
1 polymer ?
#
loop_
_entity_poly.entity_id
_entity_poly.type
_entity_poly.pdbx_seq_one_letter_code
_entity_poly.pdbx_strand_id
1 'polypeptide(L)'
;MLKKFIRYLILGLGLYALIATLVIAFYKDDPQAMIWQDRESFNKRYIEKLSLDSQTTLNTVLDYLGSPDLTFAKRDNEQVLQIIFYRTQHITSDGITTMDECTGLLFKNGQLILWGPSAYSKYQEEVR
;
A
#
# COMPACT_ATOMS: atom_id res chain seq x y z
N MET A 1 23.35 40.50 25.91
CA MET A 1 22.05 40.34 25.24
C MET A 1 22.12 39.28 24.13
N LEU A 2 22.94 39.46 23.10
CA LEU A 2 23.02 38.58 21.93
C LEU A 2 23.43 37.11 22.22
N LYS A 3 24.39 36.85 23.12
CA LYS A 3 24.76 35.46 23.51
C LYS A 3 23.62 34.68 24.16
N LYS A 4 22.78 35.35 24.97
CA LYS A 4 21.59 34.74 25.59
C LYS A 4 20.54 34.43 24.52
N PHE A 5 20.33 35.38 23.61
CA PHE A 5 19.43 35.21 22.46
C PHE A 5 19.83 34.02 21.59
N ILE A 6 21.10 33.92 21.18
CA ILE A 6 21.62 32.79 20.38
C ILE A 6 21.45 31.46 21.13
N ARG A 7 21.67 31.43 22.45
CA ARG A 7 21.47 30.21 23.26
C ARG A 7 20.00 29.76 23.25
N TYR A 8 19.04 30.68 23.39
CA TYR A 8 17.62 30.33 23.33
C TYR A 8 17.18 29.92 21.91
N LEU A 9 17.76 30.52 20.88
CA LEU A 9 17.53 30.13 19.48
C LEU A 9 17.97 28.67 19.22
N ILE A 10 19.18 28.31 19.65
CA ILE A 10 19.71 26.94 19.50
C ILE A 10 18.88 25.94 20.30
N LEU A 11 18.49 26.30 21.53
CA LEU A 11 17.61 25.44 22.34
C LEU A 11 16.23 25.25 21.69
N GLY A 12 15.65 26.31 21.13
CA GLY A 12 14.38 26.23 20.42
C GLY A 12 14.47 25.36 19.17
N LEU A 13 15.53 25.52 18.37
CA LEU A 13 15.77 24.70 17.18
C LEU A 13 16.00 23.23 17.55
N GLY A 14 16.77 22.97 18.62
CA GLY A 14 17.01 21.63 19.13
C GLY A 14 15.73 20.95 19.63
N LEU A 15 14.89 21.70 20.36
CA LEU A 15 13.59 21.21 20.80
C LEU A 15 12.66 20.92 19.62
N TYR A 16 12.63 21.81 18.62
CA TYR A 16 11.86 21.61 17.40
C TYR A 16 12.30 20.35 16.65
N ALA A 17 13.61 20.19 16.45
CA ALA A 17 14.16 19.01 15.78
C ALA A 17 13.82 17.71 16.54
N LEU A 18 13.90 17.74 17.88
CA LEU A 18 13.52 16.60 18.72
C LEU A 18 12.01 16.27 18.60
N ILE A 19 11.14 17.27 18.59
CA ILE A 19 9.70 17.04 18.42
C ILE A 19 9.42 16.50 17.01
N ALA A 20 10.02 17.06 15.97
CA ALA A 20 9.83 16.62 14.59
C ALA A 20 10.28 15.17 14.38
N THR A 21 11.42 14.75 14.95
CA THR A 21 11.87 13.36 14.86
C THR A 21 10.97 12.40 15.62
N LEU A 22 10.43 12.81 16.78
CA LEU A 22 9.42 12.02 17.50
C LEU A 22 8.14 11.85 16.67
N VAL A 23 7.64 12.91 16.04
CA VAL A 23 6.45 12.79 15.18
C VAL A 23 6.70 11.80 14.04
N ILE A 24 7.81 11.93 13.31
CA ILE A 24 8.15 11.03 12.19
C ILE A 24 8.35 9.58 12.66
N ALA A 25 8.90 9.37 13.86
CA ALA A 25 9.15 8.03 14.39
C ALA A 25 7.89 7.33 14.91
N PHE A 26 6.93 8.08 15.45
CA PHE A 26 5.76 7.54 16.15
C PHE A 26 4.43 7.67 15.38
N TYR A 27 4.28 8.66 14.50
CA TYR A 27 3.15 8.75 13.59
C TYR A 27 3.50 8.05 12.28
N LYS A 28 2.94 6.85 12.11
CA LYS A 28 2.98 6.14 10.84
C LYS A 28 1.87 6.67 9.94
N ASP A 29 2.22 6.96 8.69
CA ASP A 29 1.23 7.28 7.67
C ASP A 29 0.30 6.07 7.50
N ASP A 30 -1.01 6.29 7.60
CA ASP A 30 -2.03 5.29 7.30
C ASP A 30 -2.55 5.53 5.88
N PRO A 31 -2.24 4.65 4.91
CA PRO A 31 -2.75 4.77 3.54
C PRO A 31 -4.27 4.80 3.46
N GLN A 32 -4.99 4.27 4.45
CA GLN A 32 -6.45 4.28 4.50
C GLN A 32 -7.03 5.64 4.91
N ALA A 33 -6.24 6.46 5.61
CA ALA A 33 -6.61 7.82 5.98
C ALA A 33 -6.36 8.84 4.85
N MET A 34 -5.71 8.42 3.75
CA MET A 34 -5.48 9.28 2.59
C MET A 34 -6.79 9.64 1.90
N ILE A 35 -6.83 10.84 1.31
CA ILE A 35 -7.90 11.24 0.40
C ILE A 35 -7.91 10.27 -0.80
N TRP A 36 -9.09 9.89 -1.29
CA TRP A 36 -9.24 8.79 -2.24
C TRP A 36 -8.42 8.97 -3.53
N GLN A 37 -8.29 10.19 -4.06
CA GLN A 37 -7.45 10.48 -5.24
C GLN A 37 -5.96 10.20 -4.98
N ASP A 38 -5.48 10.54 -3.79
CA ASP A 38 -4.09 10.34 -3.40
C ASP A 38 -3.82 8.86 -3.16
N ARG A 39 -4.74 8.14 -2.50
CA ARG A 39 -4.66 6.69 -2.29
C ARG A 39 -4.60 5.94 -3.62
N GLU A 40 -5.44 6.31 -4.58
CA GLU A 40 -5.46 5.70 -5.92
C GLU A 40 -4.12 5.87 -6.64
N SER A 41 -3.61 7.10 -6.67
CA SER A 41 -2.32 7.41 -7.29
C SER A 41 -1.14 6.75 -6.56
N PHE A 42 -1.23 6.64 -5.23
CA PHE A 42 -0.24 5.97 -4.38
C PHE A 42 -0.19 4.47 -4.67
N ASN A 43 -1.35 3.80 -4.66
CA ASN A 43 -1.49 2.38 -5.00
C ASN A 43 -0.92 2.09 -6.39
N LYS A 44 -1.35 2.87 -7.38
CA LYS A 44 -0.91 2.72 -8.77
C LYS A 44 0.61 2.79 -8.90
N ARG A 45 1.23 3.83 -8.33
CA ARG A 45 2.70 4.03 -8.40
C ARG A 45 3.48 2.92 -7.72
N TYR A 46 2.96 2.35 -6.64
CA TYR A 46 3.62 1.22 -5.97
C TYR A 46 3.50 -0.06 -6.81
N ILE A 47 2.30 -0.38 -7.29
CA ILE A 47 2.03 -1.61 -8.04
C ILE A 47 2.80 -1.63 -9.36
N GLU A 48 2.88 -0.50 -10.08
CA GLU A 48 3.65 -0.38 -11.32
C GLU A 48 5.16 -0.60 -11.15
N LYS A 49 5.68 -0.47 -9.91
CA LYS A 49 7.09 -0.73 -9.59
C LYS A 49 7.36 -2.17 -9.16
N LEU A 50 6.33 -2.99 -8.98
CA LEU A 50 6.50 -4.38 -8.59
C LEU A 50 7.13 -5.16 -9.74
N SER A 51 8.27 -5.78 -9.46
CA SER A 51 8.86 -6.78 -10.35
C SER A 51 8.39 -8.16 -9.94
N LEU A 52 8.19 -9.04 -10.92
CA LEU A 52 7.95 -10.46 -10.68
C LEU A 52 9.25 -11.20 -10.33
N ASP A 53 10.41 -10.61 -10.64
CA ASP A 53 11.72 -11.16 -10.28
C ASP A 53 12.09 -10.87 -8.82
N SER A 54 11.41 -9.92 -8.17
CA SER A 54 11.61 -9.63 -6.75
C SER A 54 10.68 -10.47 -5.87
N GLN A 55 11.19 -10.92 -4.72
CA GLN A 55 10.42 -11.69 -3.73
C GLN A 55 9.43 -10.80 -2.97
N THR A 56 8.45 -10.22 -3.67
CA THR A 56 7.39 -9.43 -3.07
C THR A 56 6.40 -10.37 -2.38
N THR A 57 6.14 -10.14 -1.09
CA THR A 57 5.20 -10.95 -0.32
C THR A 57 3.89 -10.21 -0.06
N LEU A 58 2.82 -10.97 0.20
CA LEU A 58 1.52 -10.43 0.57
C LEU A 58 1.63 -9.48 1.77
N ASN A 59 2.36 -9.89 2.82
CA ASN A 59 2.53 -9.07 4.02
C ASN A 59 3.24 -7.75 3.70
N THR A 60 4.27 -7.78 2.86
CA THR A 60 4.97 -6.54 2.42
C THR A 60 4.01 -5.57 1.71
N VAL A 61 3.10 -6.09 0.89
CA VAL A 61 2.10 -5.25 0.20
C VAL A 61 1.08 -4.71 1.20
N LEU A 62 0.56 -5.54 2.10
CA LEU A 62 -0.41 -5.12 3.12
C LEU A 62 0.18 -4.08 4.10
N ASP A 63 1.44 -4.24 4.48
CA ASP A 63 2.15 -3.30 5.36
C ASP A 63 2.35 -1.94 4.69
N TYR A 64 2.50 -1.91 3.36
CA TYR A 64 2.80 -0.68 2.61
C TYR A 64 1.55 0.02 2.04
N LEU A 65 0.58 -0.74 1.52
CA LEU A 65 -0.66 -0.22 0.92
C LEU A 65 -1.86 -0.24 1.88
N GLY A 66 -1.71 -0.88 3.04
CA GLY A 66 -2.81 -1.08 3.98
C GLY A 66 -3.78 -2.16 3.50
N SER A 67 -5.04 -2.07 3.94
CA SER A 67 -6.07 -3.04 3.56
C SER A 67 -6.48 -2.90 2.09
N PRO A 68 -6.63 -4.01 1.35
CA PRO A 68 -7.13 -4.02 -0.02
C PRO A 68 -8.64 -3.74 -0.07
N ASP A 69 -9.12 -3.28 -1.22
CA ASP A 69 -10.54 -2.99 -1.45
C ASP A 69 -11.35 -4.28 -1.65
N LEU A 70 -10.77 -5.29 -2.31
CA LEU A 70 -11.36 -6.63 -2.46
C LEU A 70 -10.30 -7.71 -2.22
N THR A 71 -10.71 -8.85 -1.68
CA THR A 71 -9.82 -10.00 -1.45
C THR A 71 -10.56 -11.30 -1.68
N PHE A 72 -9.92 -12.21 -2.42
CA PHE A 72 -10.38 -13.57 -2.62
C PHE A 72 -9.25 -14.54 -2.32
N ALA A 73 -9.58 -15.65 -1.67
CA ALA A 73 -8.61 -16.67 -1.30
C ALA A 73 -9.20 -18.05 -1.54
N LYS A 74 -8.38 -18.95 -2.08
CA LYS A 74 -8.68 -20.38 -2.18
C LYS A 74 -7.51 -21.16 -1.63
N ARG A 75 -7.82 -22.25 -0.94
CA ARG A 75 -6.84 -23.27 -0.57
C ARG A 75 -7.13 -24.52 -1.37
N ASP A 76 -6.13 -25.04 -2.04
CA ASP A 76 -6.14 -26.36 -2.66
C ASP A 76 -4.99 -27.18 -2.10
N ASN A 77 -5.32 -28.23 -1.33
CA ASN A 77 -4.38 -29.00 -0.53
C ASN A 77 -3.46 -28.12 0.32
N GLU A 78 -2.15 -28.14 0.04
CA GLU A 78 -1.12 -27.35 0.72
C GLU A 78 -0.87 -25.97 0.08
N GLN A 79 -1.47 -25.70 -1.09
CA GLN A 79 -1.28 -24.45 -1.81
C GLN A 79 -2.38 -23.45 -1.47
N VAL A 80 -1.99 -22.23 -1.11
CA VAL A 80 -2.90 -21.11 -0.85
C VAL A 80 -2.76 -20.12 -1.99
N LEU A 81 -3.81 -19.93 -2.76
CA LEU A 81 -3.91 -18.95 -3.82
C LEU A 81 -4.75 -17.77 -3.33
N GLN A 82 -4.21 -16.57 -3.35
CA GLN A 82 -4.89 -15.36 -2.90
C GLN A 82 -4.78 -14.28 -3.96
N ILE A 83 -5.86 -13.58 -4.24
CA ILE A 83 -5.84 -12.38 -5.07
C ILE A 83 -6.42 -11.22 -4.29
N ILE A 84 -5.70 -10.11 -4.28
CA ILE A 84 -6.14 -8.86 -3.64
C ILE A 84 -6.24 -7.78 -4.70
N PHE A 85 -7.12 -6.82 -4.46
CA PHE A 85 -7.37 -5.70 -5.37
C PHE A 85 -7.21 -4.39 -4.61
N TYR A 86 -6.47 -3.47 -5.23
CA TYR A 86 -6.40 -2.08 -4.80
C TYR A 86 -6.98 -1.19 -5.88
N ARG A 87 -7.78 -0.19 -5.49
CA ARG A 87 -8.23 0.86 -6.40
C ARG A 87 -7.02 1.62 -6.95
N THR A 88 -6.92 1.69 -8.27
CA THR A 88 -5.80 2.33 -9.00
C THR A 88 -6.26 3.26 -10.11
N GLN A 89 -7.55 3.29 -10.39
CA GLN A 89 -8.14 4.19 -11.37
C GLN A 89 -9.59 4.52 -11.02
N HIS A 90 -10.01 5.73 -11.36
CA HIS A 90 -11.38 6.18 -11.24
C HIS A 90 -12.14 5.95 -12.56
N ILE A 91 -13.26 5.24 -12.50
CA ILE A 91 -14.19 5.06 -13.62
C ILE A 91 -15.52 5.75 -13.30
N THR A 92 -16.11 5.48 -12.13
CA THR A 92 -17.43 6.01 -11.74
C THR A 92 -17.40 6.68 -10.36
N SER A 93 -18.18 7.75 -10.22
CA SER A 93 -18.36 8.51 -8.97
C SER A 93 -19.65 8.12 -8.22
N ASP A 94 -19.96 6.83 -8.15
CA ASP A 94 -21.16 6.29 -7.48
C ASP A 94 -20.90 5.88 -6.01
N GLY A 95 -19.65 6.00 -5.54
CA GLY A 95 -19.25 5.66 -4.18
C GLY A 95 -19.06 4.16 -3.95
N ILE A 96 -19.09 3.35 -4.99
CA ILE A 96 -18.84 1.91 -4.95
C ILE A 96 -17.48 1.65 -5.61
N THR A 97 -16.66 0.78 -5.03
CA THR A 97 -15.42 0.32 -5.67
C THR A 97 -15.69 -0.99 -6.38
N THR A 98 -15.50 -1.00 -7.70
CA THR A 98 -15.67 -2.18 -8.54
C THR A 98 -14.32 -2.72 -9.03
N MET A 99 -14.31 -3.97 -9.54
CA MET A 99 -13.06 -4.63 -9.94
C MET A 99 -12.37 -3.96 -11.13
N ASP A 100 -13.11 -3.31 -12.02
CA ASP A 100 -12.60 -2.56 -13.17
C ASP A 100 -11.90 -1.25 -12.78
N GLU A 101 -12.13 -0.75 -11.56
CA GLU A 101 -11.39 0.38 -10.97
C GLU A 101 -10.09 -0.06 -10.25
N CYS A 102 -9.85 -1.37 -10.17
CA CYS A 102 -8.78 -1.94 -9.37
C CYS A 102 -7.72 -2.65 -10.20
N THR A 103 -6.51 -2.72 -9.63
CA THR A 103 -5.46 -3.62 -10.10
C THR A 103 -5.36 -4.82 -9.17
N GLY A 104 -5.45 -6.02 -9.76
CA GLY A 104 -5.33 -7.29 -9.04
C GLY A 104 -3.86 -7.70 -8.85
N LEU A 105 -3.54 -8.20 -7.67
CA LEU A 105 -2.26 -8.82 -7.34
C LEU A 105 -2.52 -10.25 -6.88
N LEU A 106 -1.98 -11.21 -7.64
CA LEU A 106 -2.13 -12.64 -7.41
C LEU A 106 -0.91 -13.18 -6.67
N PHE A 107 -1.19 -13.85 -5.56
CA PHE A 107 -0.22 -14.47 -4.67
C PHE A 107 -0.43 -15.98 -4.61
N LYS A 108 0.67 -16.72 -4.62
CA LYS A 108 0.70 -18.15 -4.35
C LYS A 108 1.60 -18.40 -3.14
N ASN A 109 1.04 -19.01 -2.11
CA ASN A 109 1.70 -19.21 -0.82
C ASN A 109 2.31 -17.92 -0.24
N GLY A 110 1.60 -16.80 -0.42
CA GLY A 110 2.03 -15.49 0.05
C GLY A 110 3.09 -14.79 -0.81
N GLN A 111 3.56 -15.39 -1.91
CA GLN A 111 4.51 -14.76 -2.85
C GLN A 111 3.77 -14.24 -4.07
N LEU A 112 4.11 -13.02 -4.50
CA LEU A 112 3.54 -12.40 -5.70
C LEU A 112 3.97 -13.20 -6.93
N ILE A 113 3.01 -13.64 -7.73
CA ILE A 113 3.28 -14.38 -8.97
C ILE A 113 2.83 -13.64 -10.22
N LEU A 114 1.85 -12.74 -10.09
CA LEU A 114 1.30 -11.97 -11.20
C LEU A 114 0.57 -10.74 -10.66
N TRP A 115 0.55 -9.65 -11.42
CA TRP A 115 -0.28 -8.48 -11.15
C TRP A 115 -0.80 -7.88 -12.45
N GLY A 116 -1.85 -7.06 -12.37
CA GLY A 116 -2.44 -6.41 -13.54
C GLY A 116 -3.72 -7.10 -14.03
N PRO A 117 -4.21 -6.76 -15.24
CA PRO A 117 -5.50 -7.21 -15.75
C PRO A 117 -5.64 -8.74 -15.87
N SER A 118 -4.54 -9.44 -16.16
CA SER A 118 -4.52 -10.90 -16.31
C SER A 118 -4.52 -11.66 -14.98
N ALA A 119 -4.25 -10.98 -13.86
CA ALA A 119 -4.16 -11.62 -12.54
C ALA A 119 -5.48 -12.32 -12.15
N TYR A 120 -6.61 -11.69 -12.44
CA TYR A 120 -7.92 -12.26 -12.11
C TYR A 120 -8.28 -13.45 -13.00
N SER A 121 -8.02 -13.36 -14.31
CA SER A 121 -8.23 -14.51 -15.22
C SER A 121 -7.38 -15.71 -14.79
N LYS A 122 -6.11 -15.46 -14.45
CA LYS A 122 -5.22 -16.52 -13.96
C LYS A 122 -5.69 -17.13 -12.65
N TYR A 123 -6.23 -16.31 -11.73
CA TYR A 123 -6.86 -16.80 -10.52
C TYR A 123 -8.04 -17.72 -10.83
N GLN A 124 -8.94 -17.34 -11.75
CA GLN A 124 -10.09 -18.16 -12.13
C GLN A 124 -9.70 -19.49 -12.77
N GLU A 125 -8.64 -19.51 -13.60
CA GLU A 125 -8.11 -20.73 -14.21
C GLU A 125 -7.59 -21.73 -13.18
N GLU A 126 -6.80 -21.26 -12.20
CA GLU A 126 -6.21 -22.11 -11.14
C GLU A 126 -7.25 -22.53 -10.09
N VAL A 127 -8.40 -21.85 -10.05
CA VAL A 127 -9.52 -22.14 -9.16
C VAL A 127 -10.50 -23.17 -9.76
N ARG A 128 -10.43 -23.44 -11.06
CA ARG A 128 -11.31 -24.41 -11.72
C ARG A 128 -10.89 -25.85 -11.44
#